data_AF-A0A8T3RWT1-F1
#
_entry.id   AF-A0A8T3RWT1-F1
#
_cell.length_a   1.000
_cell.length_b   1.000
_cell.length_c   1.000
_cell.angle_alpha   90.00
_cell.angle_beta   90.00
_cell.angle_gamma   90.00
#
_symmetry.space_group_name_H-M   'P 1'
#
loop_
_entity.id
_entity.type
_entity.pdbx_description
1 polymer ?
#
loop_
_entity_poly.entity_id
_entity_poly.type
_entity_poly.pdbx_seq_one_letter_code
_entity_poly.pdbx_strand_id
1 'polypeptide(L)'
;MNAAQTANNYFKLFELPENYAVKTDDLVTRYRLLQAQLHPDRYVDKSERERRMALERAALVNDAYRILRDDVERGLYLLSLHQPEIAQQKPTLSSEFLMTQMELREALVEANCFDQLHTLLASVRIAMLESVARIALALDNDAQFLKALNELAELQFLKKLAQEIDDRLFGLES
;
A
#
# COMPACT_ATOMS: atom_id res chain seq x y z
N MET A 1 -1.37 -19.45 18.36
CA MET A 1 -0.10 -19.03 17.73
C MET A 1 0.53 -20.24 17.06
N ASN A 2 0.48 -20.30 15.73
CA ASN A 2 0.98 -21.44 14.97
C ASN A 2 2.38 -21.09 14.42
N ALA A 3 3.38 -21.93 14.68
CA ALA A 3 4.77 -21.67 14.31
C ALA A 3 4.99 -21.45 12.80
N ALA A 4 4.05 -21.91 11.96
CA ALA A 4 4.03 -21.69 10.51
C ALA A 4 3.73 -20.24 10.08
N GLN A 5 3.12 -19.41 10.93
CA GLN A 5 2.76 -18.02 10.60
C GLN A 5 3.94 -17.05 10.74
N THR A 6 5.00 -17.45 11.45
CA THR A 6 6.18 -16.62 11.72
C THR A 6 7.17 -16.57 10.54
N ALA A 7 7.11 -17.56 9.64
CA ALA A 7 8.06 -17.69 8.53
C ALA A 7 7.80 -16.71 7.36
N ASN A 8 6.62 -16.11 7.28
CA ASN A 8 6.18 -15.25 6.17
C ASN A 8 5.70 -13.86 6.63
N ASN A 9 6.28 -13.30 7.70
CA ASN A 9 6.00 -11.92 8.07
C ASN A 9 6.93 -10.96 7.30
N TYR A 10 6.37 -10.13 6.43
CA TYR A 10 7.12 -9.20 5.59
C TYR A 10 7.83 -8.12 6.39
N PHE A 11 7.27 -7.65 7.51
CA PHE A 11 7.96 -6.71 8.39
C PHE A 11 9.21 -7.35 8.99
N LYS A 12 9.11 -8.62 9.45
CA LYS A 12 10.27 -9.37 9.95
C LYS A 12 11.32 -9.64 8.87
N LEU A 13 10.89 -9.89 7.62
CA LEU A 13 11.80 -10.08 6.49
C LEU A 13 12.69 -8.84 6.26
N PHE A 14 12.13 -7.65 6.44
CA PHE A 14 12.87 -6.39 6.40
C PHE A 14 13.27 -5.89 7.78
N GLU A 15 13.26 -6.68 8.86
CA GLU A 15 13.67 -6.19 10.20
C GLU A 15 13.04 -4.81 10.56
N LEU A 16 11.76 -4.65 10.21
CA LEU A 16 10.95 -3.47 10.46
C LEU A 16 9.96 -3.75 11.59
N PRO A 17 9.57 -2.73 12.37
CA PRO A 17 8.45 -2.86 13.29
C PRO A 17 7.16 -3.19 12.53
N GLU A 18 6.32 -4.04 13.12
CA GLU A 18 5.00 -4.41 12.60
C GLU A 18 4.01 -3.26 12.84
N ASN A 19 4.16 -2.17 12.08
CA ASN A 19 3.33 -0.98 12.19
C ASN A 19 2.89 -0.47 10.82
N TYR A 20 1.82 0.34 10.81
CA TYR A 20 1.36 0.96 9.58
C TYR A 20 2.30 2.07 9.09
N ALA A 21 2.89 2.81 10.04
CA ALA A 21 3.81 3.91 9.78
C ALA A 21 5.23 3.39 9.46
N VAL A 22 5.41 2.87 8.26
CA VAL A 22 6.72 2.46 7.73
C VAL A 22 7.41 3.65 7.08
N LYS A 23 8.66 3.92 7.49
CA LYS A 23 9.52 4.89 6.80
C LYS A 23 9.95 4.32 5.45
N THR A 24 9.60 5.01 4.37
CA THR A 24 9.89 4.54 3.00
C THR A 24 11.38 4.37 2.73
N ASP A 25 12.22 5.29 3.21
CA ASP A 25 13.68 5.24 3.01
C ASP A 25 14.32 4.01 3.67
N ASP A 26 13.83 3.68 4.86
CA ASP A 26 14.26 2.50 5.63
C ASP A 26 13.89 1.20 4.90
N LEU A 27 12.67 1.13 4.35
CA LEU A 27 12.21 -0.02 3.56
C LEU A 27 13.02 -0.16 2.27
N VAL A 28 13.24 0.94 1.54
CA VAL A 28 14.03 0.95 0.30
C VAL A 28 15.47 0.51 0.55
N THR A 29 16.09 1.01 1.62
CA THR A 29 17.47 0.65 1.98
C THR A 29 17.59 -0.85 2.24
N ARG A 30 16.69 -1.41 3.05
CA ARG A 30 16.70 -2.84 3.37
C ARG A 30 16.36 -3.72 2.18
N TYR A 31 15.44 -3.27 1.32
CA TYR A 31 15.14 -3.94 0.06
C TYR A 31 16.37 -4.07 -0.84
N ARG A 32 17.12 -2.98 -1.05
CA ARG A 32 18.34 -2.99 -1.87
C ARG A 32 19.41 -3.92 -1.30
N LEU A 33 19.58 -3.94 0.03
CA LEU A 33 20.52 -4.85 0.70
C LEU A 33 20.17 -6.32 0.47
N LEU A 34 18.90 -6.69 0.64
CA LEU A 34 18.43 -8.06 0.42
C LEU A 34 18.52 -8.46 -1.06
N GLN A 35 18.14 -7.56 -1.98
CA GLN A 35 18.23 -7.81 -3.42
C GLN A 35 19.69 -8.06 -3.86
N ALA A 36 20.65 -7.28 -3.34
CA ALA A 36 22.06 -7.47 -3.63
C ALA A 36 22.60 -8.81 -3.11
N GLN A 37 22.12 -9.31 -1.97
CA GLN A 37 22.51 -10.61 -1.43
C GLN A 37 21.94 -11.78 -2.23
N LEU A 38 20.74 -11.61 -2.78
CA LEU A 38 19.98 -12.64 -3.51
C LEU A 38 20.13 -12.55 -5.03
N HIS A 39 21.03 -11.69 -5.54
CA HIS A 39 21.22 -11.51 -6.97
C HIS A 39 21.62 -12.83 -7.65
N PRO A 40 20.98 -13.22 -8.77
CA PRO A 40 21.24 -14.49 -9.46
C PRO A 40 22.73 -14.75 -9.75
N ASP A 41 23.49 -13.70 -10.10
CA ASP A 41 24.93 -13.77 -10.37
C ASP A 41 25.74 -14.36 -9.21
N ARG A 42 25.31 -14.17 -7.96
CA ARG A 42 25.99 -14.71 -6.77
C ARG A 42 25.80 -16.22 -6.62
N TYR A 43 24.86 -16.81 -7.36
CA TYR A 43 24.49 -18.22 -7.30
C TYR A 43 24.79 -18.98 -8.60
N VAL A 44 25.43 -18.34 -9.59
CA VAL A 44 25.81 -18.97 -10.86
C VAL A 44 26.74 -20.16 -10.66
N ASP A 45 27.59 -20.19 -9.63
CA ASP A 45 28.46 -21.36 -9.37
C ASP A 45 27.90 -22.30 -8.28
N LYS A 46 26.67 -22.05 -7.81
CA LYS A 46 26.03 -22.84 -6.74
C LYS A 46 25.23 -24.01 -7.29
N SER A 47 24.91 -24.95 -6.40
CA SER A 47 24.06 -26.09 -6.75
C SER A 47 22.68 -25.63 -7.23
N GLU A 48 22.01 -26.46 -8.04
CA GLU A 48 20.66 -26.17 -8.53
C GLU A 48 19.68 -25.90 -7.38
N ARG A 49 19.81 -26.64 -6.27
CA ARG A 49 19.01 -26.45 -5.06
C ARG A 49 19.21 -25.05 -4.47
N GLU A 50 20.46 -24.60 -4.34
CA GLU A 50 20.78 -23.27 -3.82
C GLU A 50 20.29 -22.15 -4.74
N ARG A 51 20.43 -22.32 -6.07
CA ARG A 51 19.89 -21.36 -7.06
C ARG A 51 18.38 -21.23 -6.93
N ARG A 52 17.66 -22.35 -6.81
CA ARG A 52 16.21 -22.37 -6.63
C ARG A 52 15.77 -21.67 -5.36
N MET A 53 16.43 -21.96 -4.23
CA MET A 53 16.16 -21.30 -2.96
C MET A 53 16.42 -19.79 -3.02
N ALA A 54 17.48 -19.36 -3.71
CA ALA A 54 17.76 -17.93 -3.89
C ALA A 54 16.67 -17.24 -4.72
N LEU A 55 16.19 -17.89 -5.79
CA LEU A 55 15.12 -17.37 -6.64
C LEU A 55 13.80 -17.23 -5.86
N GLU A 56 13.40 -18.27 -5.12
CA GLU A 56 12.19 -18.25 -4.27
C GLU A 56 12.27 -17.11 -3.23
N ARG A 57 13.44 -16.94 -2.61
CA ARG A 57 13.66 -15.88 -1.63
C ARG A 57 13.66 -14.49 -2.26
N ALA A 58 14.20 -14.32 -3.46
CA ALA A 58 14.16 -13.06 -4.20
C ALA A 58 12.72 -12.68 -4.57
N ALA A 59 11.90 -13.64 -5.00
CA ALA A 59 10.48 -13.43 -5.25
C ALA A 59 9.74 -12.97 -3.99
N LEU A 60 9.97 -13.65 -2.86
CA LEU A 60 9.40 -13.26 -1.56
C LEU A 60 9.78 -11.83 -1.16
N VAL A 61 11.05 -11.44 -1.34
CA VAL A 61 11.52 -10.06 -1.04
C VAL A 61 10.84 -9.03 -1.93
N ASN A 62 10.64 -9.32 -3.22
CA ASN A 62 9.94 -8.42 -4.13
C ASN A 62 8.47 -8.25 -3.75
N ASP A 63 7.78 -9.34 -3.43
CA ASP A 63 6.38 -9.31 -3.02
C ASP A 63 6.20 -8.55 -1.70
N ALA A 64 7.06 -8.83 -0.73
CA ALA A 64 7.09 -8.13 0.54
C ALA A 64 7.33 -6.62 0.35
N TYR A 65 8.28 -6.24 -0.52
CA TYR A 65 8.55 -4.83 -0.81
C TYR A 65 7.36 -4.14 -1.47
N ARG A 66 6.73 -4.79 -2.46
CA ARG A 66 5.53 -4.27 -3.14
C ARG A 66 4.41 -4.00 -2.14
N ILE A 67 4.11 -4.97 -1.27
CA ILE A 67 3.05 -4.88 -0.27
C ILE A 67 3.36 -3.82 0.78
N LEU A 68 4.57 -3.80 1.34
CA LEU A 68 4.90 -2.84 2.40
C LEU A 68 5.12 -1.42 1.87
N ARG A 69 5.37 -1.22 0.58
CA ARG A 69 5.52 0.12 -0.01
C ARG A 69 4.17 0.78 -0.24
N ASP A 70 3.14 0.03 -0.61
CA ASP A 70 1.82 0.57 -0.87
C ASP A 70 1.00 0.73 0.42
N ASP A 71 0.54 1.94 0.71
CA ASP A 71 -0.20 2.25 1.94
C ASP A 71 -1.51 1.44 2.10
N VAL A 72 -2.17 1.07 1.00
CA VAL A 72 -3.40 0.26 1.07
C VAL A 72 -3.03 -1.20 1.31
N GLU A 73 -2.11 -1.74 0.50
CA GLU A 73 -1.69 -3.15 0.65
C GLU A 73 -1.04 -3.42 2.01
N ARG A 74 -0.22 -2.47 2.50
CA ARG A 74 0.40 -2.57 3.83
C ARG A 74 -0.62 -2.61 4.94
N GLY A 75 -1.66 -1.77 4.87
CA GLY A 75 -2.73 -1.75 5.87
C GLY A 75 -3.57 -3.02 5.86
N LEU A 76 -3.94 -3.51 4.67
CA LEU A 76 -4.65 -4.79 4.51
C LEU A 76 -3.81 -5.97 4.99
N TYR A 77 -2.51 -5.96 4.71
CA TYR A 77 -1.58 -6.96 5.19
C TYR A 77 -1.48 -6.95 6.72
N LEU A 78 -1.34 -5.77 7.33
CA LEU A 78 -1.33 -5.63 8.78
C LEU A 78 -2.64 -6.15 9.40
N LEU A 79 -3.80 -5.78 8.84
CA LEU A 79 -5.09 -6.35 9.26
C LEU A 79 -5.11 -7.88 9.14
N SER A 80 -4.57 -8.45 8.06
CA SER A 80 -4.53 -9.90 7.87
C SER A 80 -3.65 -10.62 8.91
N LEU A 81 -2.65 -9.94 9.48
CA LEU A 81 -1.80 -10.48 10.53
C LEU A 81 -2.50 -10.46 11.90
N HIS A 82 -3.27 -9.41 12.19
CA HIS A 82 -3.89 -9.20 13.51
C HIS A 82 -5.32 -9.75 13.61
N GLN A 83 -6.12 -9.60 12.55
CA GLN A 83 -7.53 -10.03 12.52
C GLN A 83 -7.93 -10.52 11.10
N PRO A 84 -7.56 -11.76 10.74
CA PRO A 84 -7.82 -12.35 9.43
C PRO A 84 -9.30 -12.34 9.02
N GLU A 85 -10.22 -12.47 9.98
CA GLU A 85 -11.66 -12.50 9.74
C GLU A 85 -12.19 -11.14 9.30
N ILE A 86 -11.62 -10.03 9.80
CA ILE A 86 -11.97 -8.69 9.35
C ILE A 86 -11.34 -8.40 8.00
N ALA A 87 -10.07 -8.79 7.80
CA ALA A 87 -9.38 -8.55 6.52
C ALA A 87 -10.08 -9.19 5.30
N GLN A 88 -10.87 -10.24 5.51
CA GLN A 88 -11.65 -10.91 4.46
C GLN A 88 -13.07 -10.34 4.26
N GLN A 89 -13.52 -9.44 5.13
CA GLN A 89 -14.83 -8.82 4.99
C GLN A 89 -14.85 -7.83 3.84
N LYS A 90 -16.06 -7.56 3.33
CA LYS A 90 -16.26 -6.47 2.38
C LYS A 90 -16.28 -5.14 3.14
N PRO A 91 -15.47 -4.15 2.73
CA PRO A 91 -15.54 -2.82 3.32
C PRO A 91 -16.92 -2.20 3.05
N THR A 92 -17.40 -1.41 4.00
CA THR A 92 -18.59 -0.58 3.86
C THR A 92 -18.15 0.87 3.70
N LEU A 93 -18.47 1.48 2.56
CA LEU A 93 -18.21 2.90 2.32
C LEU A 93 -19.31 3.74 2.97
N SER A 94 -18.92 4.81 3.65
CA SER A 94 -19.88 5.72 4.26
C SER A 94 -20.64 6.53 3.20
N SER A 95 -21.88 6.91 3.49
CA SER A 95 -22.66 7.79 2.58
C SER A 95 -21.98 9.14 2.37
N GLU A 96 -21.30 9.66 3.41
CA GLU A 96 -20.51 10.89 3.36
C GLU A 96 -19.34 10.76 2.37
N PHE A 97 -18.61 9.65 2.42
CA PHE A 97 -17.55 9.36 1.46
C PHE A 97 -18.09 9.22 0.03
N LEU A 98 -19.21 8.50 -0.15
CA LEU A 98 -19.81 8.32 -1.48
C LEU A 98 -20.22 9.66 -2.10
N MET A 99 -20.79 10.57 -1.30
CA MET A 99 -21.12 11.93 -1.74
C MET A 99 -19.88 12.72 -2.12
N THR A 100 -18.86 12.72 -1.26
CA THR A 100 -17.56 13.35 -1.54
C THR A 100 -16.94 12.82 -2.84
N GLN A 101 -16.99 11.50 -3.05
CA GLN A 101 -16.46 10.87 -4.25
C GLN A 101 -17.24 11.29 -5.51
N MET A 102 -18.54 11.51 -5.41
CA MET A 102 -19.35 12.03 -6.52
C MET A 102 -18.96 13.48 -6.85
N GLU A 103 -18.82 14.34 -5.85
CA GLU A 103 -18.40 15.75 -6.03
C GLU A 103 -17.01 15.83 -6.67
N LEU A 104 -16.05 15.02 -6.21
CA LEU A 104 -14.72 14.96 -6.80
C LEU A 104 -14.72 14.46 -8.25
N ARG A 105 -15.62 13.51 -8.57
CA ARG A 105 -15.80 13.00 -9.94
C ARG A 105 -16.40 14.06 -10.85
N GLU A 106 -17.37 14.82 -10.38
CA GLU A 106 -17.96 15.95 -11.11
C GLU A 106 -16.91 17.04 -11.37
N ALA A 107 -16.15 17.43 -10.34
CA ALA A 107 -15.05 18.39 -10.47
C ALA A 107 -13.98 17.94 -11.49
N LEU A 108 -13.69 16.64 -11.55
CA LEU A 108 -12.80 16.10 -12.59
C LEU A 108 -13.40 16.29 -13.99
N VAL A 109 -14.68 16.00 -14.19
CA VAL A 109 -15.34 16.18 -15.50
C VAL A 109 -15.36 17.65 -15.91
N GLU A 110 -15.65 18.56 -14.97
CA GLU A 110 -15.72 20.00 -15.22
C GLU A 110 -14.36 20.67 -15.40
N ALA A 111 -13.29 20.09 -14.87
CA ALA A 111 -11.95 20.63 -15.03
C ALA A 111 -11.56 20.61 -16.52
N ASN A 112 -11.23 21.79 -17.06
CA ASN A 112 -10.96 21.99 -18.48
C ASN A 112 -9.57 22.58 -18.75
N CYS A 113 -8.80 22.86 -17.70
CA CYS A 113 -7.44 23.35 -17.82
C CYS A 113 -6.51 22.73 -16.78
N PHE A 114 -5.22 22.92 -17.02
CA PHE A 114 -4.13 22.44 -16.17
C PHE A 114 -4.28 22.91 -14.72
N ASP A 115 -4.54 24.20 -14.49
CA ASP A 115 -4.64 24.76 -13.14
C ASP A 115 -5.79 24.16 -12.31
N GLN A 116 -6.94 23.88 -12.96
CA GLN A 116 -8.08 23.24 -12.30
C GLN A 116 -7.77 21.79 -11.91
N LEU A 117 -7.14 21.03 -12.81
CA LEU A 117 -6.72 19.66 -12.54
C LEU A 117 -5.65 19.60 -11.44
N HIS A 118 -4.69 20.53 -11.43
CA HIS A 118 -3.71 20.64 -10.37
C HIS A 118 -4.32 20.96 -9.01
N THR A 119 -5.30 21.86 -8.98
CA THR A 119 -6.02 22.21 -7.75
C THR A 119 -6.80 21.02 -7.21
N LEU A 120 -7.49 20.29 -8.10
CA LEU A 120 -8.22 19.08 -7.75
C LEU A 120 -7.28 17.96 -7.26
N LEU A 121 -6.15 17.76 -7.92
CA LEU A 121 -5.15 16.79 -7.50
C LEU A 121 -4.58 17.12 -6.11
N ALA A 122 -4.35 18.40 -5.82
CA ALA A 122 -3.91 18.84 -4.51
C ALA A 122 -4.95 18.54 -3.42
N SER A 123 -6.24 18.77 -3.67
CA SER A 123 -7.30 18.47 -2.71
C SER A 123 -7.44 16.95 -2.47
N VAL A 124 -7.37 16.14 -3.53
CA VAL A 124 -7.38 14.67 -3.41
C VAL A 124 -6.16 14.17 -2.62
N ARG A 125 -4.97 14.73 -2.86
CA ARG A 125 -3.76 14.38 -2.10
C ARG A 125 -3.86 14.73 -0.62
N ILE A 126 -4.50 15.86 -0.26
CA ILE A 126 -4.78 16.21 1.14
C ILE A 126 -5.72 15.18 1.77
N ALA A 127 -6.82 14.84 1.10
CA ALA A 127 -7.77 13.83 1.58
C ALA A 127 -7.10 12.45 1.77
N MET A 128 -6.17 12.08 0.89
CA MET A 128 -5.36 10.86 1.05
C MET A 128 -4.48 10.89 2.30
N LEU A 129 -3.80 12.01 2.57
CA LEU A 129 -2.97 12.15 3.78
C LEU A 129 -3.81 12.04 5.06
N GLU A 130 -4.99 12.64 5.07
CA GLU A 130 -5.93 12.54 6.19
C GLU A 130 -6.43 11.09 6.38
N SER A 131 -6.77 10.40 5.28
CA SER A 131 -7.16 8.99 5.33
C SER A 131 -6.04 8.10 5.88
N VAL A 132 -4.79 8.30 5.43
CA VAL A 132 -3.61 7.59 5.99
C VAL A 132 -3.48 7.80 7.49
N ALA A 133 -3.70 9.02 7.99
CA ALA A 133 -3.67 9.30 9.42
C ALA A 133 -4.81 8.59 10.18
N ARG A 134 -6.03 8.56 9.64
CA ARG A 134 -7.16 7.84 10.23
C ARG A 134 -6.94 6.33 10.25
N ILE A 135 -6.37 5.77 9.19
CA ILE A 135 -6.00 4.35 9.09
C ILE A 135 -4.97 4.01 10.17
N ALA A 136 -3.92 4.82 10.33
CA ALA A 136 -2.91 4.60 11.35
C ALA A 136 -3.54 4.51 12.75
N LEU A 137 -4.39 5.48 13.11
CA LEU A 137 -5.08 5.50 14.40
C LEU A 137 -6.03 4.29 14.59
N ALA A 138 -6.72 3.88 13.52
CA ALA A 138 -7.65 2.76 13.58
C ALA A 138 -6.92 1.40 13.67
N LEU A 139 -5.71 1.29 13.12
CA LEU A 139 -4.88 0.09 13.21
C LEU A 139 -4.16 -0.05 14.57
N ASP A 140 -4.03 1.03 15.33
CA ASP A 140 -3.47 1.00 16.69
C ASP A 140 -4.49 0.51 17.76
N ASN A 141 -5.73 0.22 17.36
CA ASN A 141 -6.80 -0.22 18.27
C ASN A 141 -7.65 -1.34 17.64
N ASP A 142 -7.55 -2.55 18.20
CA ASP A 142 -8.27 -3.74 17.72
C ASP A 142 -9.79 -3.53 17.56
N ALA A 143 -10.40 -2.71 18.41
CA ALA A 143 -11.83 -2.40 18.32
C ALA A 143 -12.21 -1.58 17.07
N GLN A 144 -11.22 -1.02 16.37
CA GLN A 144 -11.38 -0.17 15.19
C GLN A 144 -10.90 -0.85 13.89
N PHE A 145 -10.54 -2.13 13.89
CA PHE A 145 -10.08 -2.80 12.68
C PHE A 145 -11.10 -2.80 11.53
N LEU A 146 -12.41 -2.89 11.83
CA LEU A 146 -13.43 -2.76 10.79
C LEU A 146 -13.46 -1.34 10.20
N LYS A 147 -13.20 -0.32 11.02
CA LYS A 147 -13.04 1.07 10.56
C LYS A 147 -11.80 1.20 9.69
N ALA A 148 -10.67 0.61 10.09
CA ALA A 148 -9.44 0.61 9.29
C ALA A 148 -9.67 -0.03 7.92
N LEU A 149 -10.41 -1.14 7.84
CA LEU A 149 -10.78 -1.78 6.58
C LEU A 149 -11.58 -0.84 5.66
N ASN A 150 -12.57 -0.12 6.21
CA ASN A 150 -13.38 0.82 5.45
C ASN A 150 -12.52 2.00 4.94
N GLU A 151 -11.69 2.59 5.80
CA GLU A 151 -10.80 3.70 5.44
C GLU A 151 -9.75 3.29 4.39
N LEU A 152 -9.24 2.06 4.45
CA LEU A 152 -8.35 1.50 3.41
C LEU A 152 -9.04 1.41 2.05
N ALA A 153 -10.33 1.08 2.03
CA ALA A 153 -11.11 1.07 0.80
C ALA A 153 -11.33 2.49 0.27
N GLU A 154 -11.67 3.45 1.14
CA GLU A 154 -11.79 4.87 0.78
C GLU A 154 -10.49 5.42 0.18
N LEU A 155 -9.34 5.14 0.82
CA LEU A 155 -8.02 5.49 0.29
C LEU A 155 -7.76 4.90 -1.10
N GLN A 156 -8.21 3.67 -1.35
CA GLN A 156 -8.08 3.04 -2.67
C GLN A 156 -8.86 3.80 -3.76
N PHE A 157 -10.05 4.31 -3.45
CA PHE A 157 -10.82 5.15 -4.38
C PHE A 157 -10.14 6.48 -4.65
N LEU A 158 -9.61 7.14 -3.61
CA LEU A 158 -8.87 8.39 -3.76
C LEU A 158 -7.59 8.21 -4.60
N LYS A 159 -6.83 7.13 -4.37
CA LYS A 159 -5.64 6.81 -5.17
C LYS A 159 -5.95 6.60 -6.65
N LYS A 160 -7.06 5.91 -6.96
CA LYS A 160 -7.51 5.74 -8.35
C LYS A 160 -7.86 7.08 -8.99
N LEU A 161 -8.60 7.93 -8.27
CA LEU A 161 -8.94 9.25 -8.76
C LEU A 161 -7.69 10.12 -9.00
N ALA A 162 -6.74 10.12 -8.07
CA ALA A 162 -5.47 10.84 -8.22
C ALA A 162 -4.72 10.41 -9.48
N GLN A 163 -4.63 9.08 -9.74
CA GLN A 163 -4.00 8.54 -10.94
C GLN A 163 -4.72 9.01 -12.21
N GLU A 164 -6.06 8.99 -12.24
CA GLU A 164 -6.82 9.47 -13.39
C GLU A 164 -6.60 10.97 -13.68
N ILE A 165 -6.44 11.78 -12.63
CA ILE A 165 -6.11 13.21 -12.78
C ILE A 165 -4.68 13.38 -13.32
N ASP A 166 -3.71 12.65 -12.77
CA ASP A 166 -2.31 12.67 -13.21
C ASP A 166 -2.20 12.23 -14.69
N ASP A 167 -2.93 11.19 -15.11
CA ASP A 167 -2.98 10.73 -16.51
C ASP A 167 -3.54 11.82 -17.45
N ARG A 168 -4.58 12.53 -17.01
CA ARG A 168 -5.18 13.64 -17.78
C ARG A 168 -4.25 14.84 -17.87
N LEU A 169 -3.53 15.17 -16.79
CA LEU A 169 -2.51 16.23 -16.79
C LEU A 169 -1.40 15.92 -17.79
N PHE A 170 -0.87 14.69 -17.77
CA PHE A 170 0.15 14.25 -18.70
C PHE A 170 -0.31 14.34 -20.17
N GLY A 171 -1.58 14.01 -20.43
CA GLY A 171 -2.18 14.14 -21.76
C GLY A 171 -2.37 15.58 -22.25
N LEU A 172 -2.33 16.58 -21.36
CA LEU A 172 -2.38 18.01 -21.73
C LEU A 172 -0.98 18.61 -21.96
N GLU A 173 0.07 18.01 -21.40
CA GLU A 173 1.47 18.43 -21.59
C GLU A 173 2.09 17.89 -22.89
N SER A 174 1.50 16.85 -23.47
CA SER A 174 1.96 16.14 -24.69
C SER A 174 1.36 16.74 -25.96
#